data_AF-A0ABD0L049-F1
#
_entry.id   AF-A0ABD0L049-F1
#
_cell.length_a   1.000
_cell.length_b   1.000
_cell.length_c   1.000
_cell.angle_alpha   90.00
_cell.angle_beta   90.00
_cell.angle_gamma   90.00
#
_symmetry.space_group_name_H-M   'P 1'
#
loop_
_entity.id
_entity.type
_entity.pdbx_description
1 polymer ?
#
loop_
_entity_poly.entity_id
_entity_poly.type
_entity_poly.pdbx_seq_one_letter_code
_entity_poly.pdbx_strand_id
1 'polypeptide(L)'
;MRRAWEGLGLMSGHKKVKGATLSTNTTDYVNERNHFYARFDSRDFSEERRRVTETLLTTLPAGEEADVISVTEHQVMKELKRCKPNKAAEPDNVKPLVLKLCAEQLCTILTYILTCLCFSAKCQLCGKCHASSQFPENIL
;
A
#
# COMPACT_ATOMS: atom_id res chain seq x y z
N MET A 1 5.23 5.19 34.57
CA MET A 1 4.30 4.68 33.55
C MET A 1 2.90 5.28 33.60
N ARG A 2 2.25 5.40 34.78
CA ARG A 2 0.88 5.95 34.91
C ARG A 2 0.68 7.33 34.26
N ARG A 3 1.61 8.27 34.47
CA ARG A 3 1.57 9.62 33.88
C ARG A 3 1.67 9.66 32.35
N ALA A 4 2.38 8.70 31.75
CA ALA A 4 2.47 8.61 30.29
C ALA A 4 1.14 8.14 29.68
N TRP A 5 0.47 7.18 30.34
CA TRP A 5 -0.87 6.72 29.95
C TRP A 5 -1.95 7.78 30.19
N GLU A 6 -1.80 8.62 31.22
CA GLU A 6 -2.68 9.78 31.44
C GLU A 6 -2.50 10.84 30.35
N GLY A 7 -1.25 11.13 29.94
CA GLY A 7 -0.97 12.02 28.82
C GLY A 7 -1.53 11.49 27.50
N LEU A 8 -1.35 10.20 27.22
CA LEU A 8 -1.90 9.55 26.03
C LEU A 8 -3.44 9.61 26.01
N GLY A 9 -4.08 9.39 27.16
CA GLY A 9 -5.54 9.47 27.29
C GLY A 9 -6.10 10.88 27.08
N LEU A 10 -5.32 11.92 27.42
CA LEU A 10 -5.66 13.32 27.21
C LEU A 10 -5.51 13.72 25.73
N MET A 11 -4.43 13.30 25.09
CA MET A 11 -4.15 13.59 23.67
C MET A 11 -5.05 12.79 22.72
N SER A 12 -5.37 11.55 23.08
CA SER A 12 -6.23 10.65 22.28
C SER A 12 -7.72 11.00 22.35
N GLY A 13 -8.12 11.98 23.17
CA GLY A 13 -9.54 12.31 23.38
C GLY A 13 -10.33 11.20 24.08
N HIS A 14 -9.64 10.26 24.74
CA HIS A 14 -10.25 9.05 25.31
C HIS A 14 -11.15 9.35 26.52
N LYS A 15 -10.98 10.51 27.16
CA LYS A 15 -11.90 11.02 28.18
C LYS A 15 -12.94 11.94 27.54
N LYS A 16 -14.19 11.46 27.43
CA LYS A 16 -15.35 12.30 27.09
C LYS A 16 -15.51 13.38 28.17
N VAL A 17 -15.29 14.64 27.78
CA VAL A 17 -15.70 15.79 28.58
C VAL A 17 -17.23 15.73 28.70
N LYS A 18 -17.77 15.60 29.92
CA LYS A 18 -19.21 15.75 30.17
C LYS A 18 -19.60 17.16 29.74
N GLY A 19 -20.34 17.26 28.64
CA GLY A 19 -20.78 18.54 28.05
C GLY A 19 -20.09 18.92 26.74
N ALA A 20 -19.10 18.17 26.25
CA ALA A 20 -18.65 18.34 24.87
C ALA A 20 -19.58 17.60 23.93
N THR A 21 -20.71 18.22 23.60
CA THR A 21 -21.36 17.97 22.31
C THR A 21 -20.41 18.54 21.25
N LEU A 22 -19.31 17.84 20.98
CA LEU A 22 -18.56 18.09 19.76
C LEU A 22 -19.57 17.75 18.66
N SER A 23 -20.07 18.76 17.96
CA SER A 23 -21.04 18.58 16.89
C SER A 23 -20.32 17.98 15.66
N THR A 24 -19.76 16.78 15.81
CA THR A 24 -19.12 16.00 14.76
C THR A 24 -20.08 15.54 13.67
N ASN A 25 -21.36 15.88 13.79
CA ASN A 25 -22.41 15.63 12.81
C ASN A 25 -22.97 16.92 12.19
N THR A 26 -22.28 18.06 12.32
CA THR A 26 -22.66 19.26 11.56
C THR A 26 -22.26 19.06 10.10
N THR A 27 -23.16 19.41 9.17
CA THR A 27 -22.91 19.37 7.73
C THR A 27 -21.58 20.01 7.34
N ASP A 28 -21.20 21.10 8.01
CA ASP A 28 -19.93 21.80 7.77
C ASP A 28 -18.70 20.96 8.09
N TYR A 29 -18.71 20.17 9.18
CA TYR A 29 -17.61 19.28 9.53
C TYR A 29 -17.45 18.14 8.51
N VAL A 30 -18.57 17.57 8.08
CA VAL A 30 -18.57 16.51 7.05
C VAL A 30 -18.08 17.07 5.72
N ASN A 31 -18.50 18.28 5.35
CA ASN A 31 -18.05 18.97 4.14
C ASN A 31 -16.57 19.31 4.19
N GLU A 32 -16.06 19.82 5.32
CA GLU A 32 -14.64 20.09 5.52
C GLU A 32 -13.81 18.80 5.37
N ARG A 33 -14.26 17.71 5.98
CA ARG A 33 -13.59 16.41 5.88
C ARG A 33 -13.62 15.88 4.45
N ASN A 34 -14.75 15.97 3.76
CA ASN A 34 -14.89 15.55 2.38
C ASN A 34 -13.96 16.38 1.48
N HIS A 35 -13.90 17.70 1.66
CA HIS A 35 -13.00 18.57 0.93
C HIS A 35 -11.52 18.20 1.18
N PHE A 36 -11.16 17.89 2.42
CA PHE A 36 -9.81 17.46 2.77
C PHE A 36 -9.38 16.17 2.06
N TYR A 37 -10.28 15.18 1.93
CA TYR A 37 -9.96 13.93 1.23
C TYR A 37 -10.09 14.05 -0.29
N ALA A 38 -11.06 14.81 -0.79
CA ALA A 38 -11.28 15.03 -2.23
C ALA A 38 -10.28 16.02 -2.87
N ARG A 39 -9.43 16.70 -2.08
CA ARG A 39 -8.39 17.62 -2.60
C ARG A 39 -7.41 16.96 -3.57
N PHE A 40 -7.32 15.63 -3.55
CA PHE A 40 -6.48 14.86 -4.46
C PHE A 40 -7.15 14.55 -5.79
N ASP A 41 -8.48 14.67 -5.87
CA ASP A 41 -9.28 14.40 -7.07
C ASP A 41 -9.53 15.66 -7.90
N SER A 42 -9.44 16.85 -7.27
CA SER A 42 -9.74 18.13 -7.90
C SER A 42 -8.59 18.75 -8.71
N ARG A 43 -7.38 18.18 -8.63
CA ARG A 43 -6.19 18.67 -9.33
C ARG A 43 -5.39 17.49 -9.86
N ASP A 44 -4.91 17.61 -11.10
CA ASP A 44 -3.93 16.67 -11.61
C ASP A 44 -2.54 17.00 -11.03
N PHE A 45 -2.00 16.07 -10.24
CA PHE A 45 -0.66 16.15 -9.65
C PHE A 45 0.41 15.46 -10.51
N SER A 46 0.09 15.05 -11.74
CA SER A 46 1.02 14.40 -12.68
C SER A 46 2.34 15.14 -12.84
N GLU A 47 2.30 16.45 -13.12
CA GLU A 47 3.50 17.27 -13.30
C GLU A 47 4.31 17.47 -12.02
N GLU A 48 3.65 17.62 -10.87
CA GLU A 48 4.32 17.75 -9.58
C GLU A 48 5.01 16.44 -9.20
N ARG A 49 4.34 15.30 -9.40
CA ARG A 49 4.93 13.96 -9.26
C ARG A 49 6.11 13.77 -10.20
N ARG A 50 6.00 14.21 -11.47
CA ARG A 50 7.07 14.11 -12.46
C ARG A 50 8.31 14.88 -12.01
N ARG A 51 8.16 16.13 -11.55
CA ARG A 51 9.26 16.96 -11.05
C ARG A 51 9.95 16.36 -9.82
N VAL A 52 9.16 15.85 -8.86
CA VAL A 52 9.70 15.18 -7.67
C VAL A 52 10.49 13.93 -8.07
N THR A 53 9.95 13.13 -8.98
CA THR A 53 10.62 11.95 -9.52
C THR A 53 11.93 12.31 -10.23
N GLU A 54 11.92 13.34 -11.07
CA GLU A 54 13.10 13.83 -11.79
C GLU A 54 14.20 14.30 -10.83
N THR A 55 13.82 14.98 -9.74
CA THR A 55 14.77 15.40 -8.68
C THR A 55 15.36 14.20 -7.93
N LEU A 56 14.54 13.18 -7.64
CA LEU A 56 15.01 11.94 -7.00
C LEU A 56 15.91 11.12 -7.93
N LEU A 57 15.64 11.10 -9.23
CA LEU A 57 16.47 10.40 -10.22
C LEU A 57 17.80 11.12 -10.48
N THR A 58 17.82 12.45 -10.42
CA THR A 58 19.04 13.25 -10.64
C THR A 58 19.97 13.30 -9.43
N THR A 59 19.48 12.93 -8.23
CA THR A 59 20.29 12.78 -7.02
C THR A 59 20.88 11.38 -6.85
N LEU A 60 20.49 10.43 -7.70
CA LEU A 60 21.12 9.11 -7.77
C LEU A 60 22.39 9.18 -8.64
N PRO A 61 23.53 8.63 -8.20
CA PRO A 61 24.75 8.64 -8.98
C PRO A 61 24.53 7.91 -10.32
N ALA A 62 24.89 8.57 -11.41
CA ALA A 62 24.86 8.03 -12.77
C ALA A 62 25.83 6.83 -12.86
N GLY A 63 25.33 5.62 -12.61
CA GLY A 63 26.15 4.41 -12.67
C GLY A 63 25.58 3.18 -11.98
N GLU A 64 24.52 3.30 -11.18
CA GLU A 64 23.84 2.12 -10.65
C GLU A 64 22.66 1.76 -11.56
N GLU A 65 22.85 0.66 -12.30
CA GLU A 65 21.81 -0.11 -12.98
C GLU A 65 20.49 0.05 -12.25
N ALA A 66 19.48 0.61 -12.92
CA ALA A 66 18.16 0.86 -12.35
C ALA A 66 17.69 -0.39 -11.63
N ASP A 67 17.78 -0.38 -10.29
CA ASP A 67 17.67 -1.58 -9.47
C ASP A 67 16.38 -2.31 -9.85
N VAL A 68 16.54 -3.39 -10.62
CA VAL A 68 15.41 -4.12 -11.15
C VAL A 68 14.89 -4.90 -9.96
N ILE A 69 13.96 -4.27 -9.23
CA ILE A 69 13.13 -4.93 -8.23
C ILE A 69 12.36 -6.02 -8.97
N SER A 70 13.01 -7.18 -9.07
CA SER A 70 12.50 -8.40 -9.62
C SER A 70 12.17 -9.28 -8.43
N VAL A 71 10.89 -9.63 -8.34
CA VAL A 71 10.42 -10.53 -7.30
C VAL A 71 10.62 -11.94 -7.82
N THR A 72 11.43 -12.74 -7.14
CA THR A 72 11.63 -14.15 -7.53
C THR A 72 10.58 -15.03 -6.87
N GLU A 73 10.22 -16.15 -7.51
CA GLU A 73 9.34 -17.16 -6.92
C GLU A 73 9.85 -17.64 -5.56
N HIS A 74 11.16 -17.89 -5.44
CA HIS A 74 11.76 -18.30 -4.16
C HIS A 74 11.51 -17.28 -3.03
N GLN A 75 11.58 -15.98 -3.32
CA GLN A 75 11.27 -14.94 -2.34
C GLN A 75 9.79 -14.97 -1.95
N VAL A 76 8.87 -15.07 -2.90
CA VAL A 76 7.43 -15.17 -2.63
C VAL A 76 7.11 -16.40 -1.79
N MET A 77 7.66 -17.56 -2.15
CA MET A 77 7.47 -18.80 -1.43
C MET A 77 8.00 -18.75 0.00
N LYS A 78 9.19 -18.15 0.21
CA LYS A 78 9.77 -17.92 1.53
C LYS A 78 8.84 -17.07 2.39
N GLU A 79 8.27 -16.01 1.81
CA GLU A 79 7.36 -15.10 2.51
C GLU A 79 6.02 -15.77 2.86
N LEU A 80 5.42 -16.50 1.93
CA LEU A 80 4.20 -17.28 2.18
C LEU A 80 4.41 -18.34 3.28
N LYS A 81 5.56 -19.02 3.29
CA LYS A 81 5.90 -20.03 4.31
C LYS A 81 6.21 -19.41 5.69
N ARG A 82 6.63 -18.13 5.72
CA ARG A 82 6.91 -17.33 6.93
C ARG A 82 5.63 -16.85 7.62
N CYS A 83 4.48 -16.88 6.95
CA CYS A 83 3.19 -16.54 7.55
C CYS A 83 2.93 -17.37 8.82
N LYS A 84 2.58 -16.68 9.92
CA LYS A 84 2.21 -17.33 11.18
C LYS A 84 0.80 -17.90 11.05
N PRO A 85 0.60 -19.23 11.15
CA PRO A 85 -0.70 -19.86 10.89
C PRO A 85 -1.79 -19.45 11.89
N ASN A 86 -1.39 -19.03 13.10
CA ASN A 86 -2.31 -18.64 14.18
C ASN A 86 -2.62 -17.14 14.20
N LYS A 87 -2.17 -16.37 13.20
CA LYS A 87 -2.61 -14.98 13.08
C LYS A 87 -4.09 -14.97 12.71
N ALA A 88 -4.83 -14.03 13.30
CA ALA A 88 -6.20 -13.77 12.91
C ALA A 88 -6.25 -13.43 11.41
N ALA A 89 -7.26 -13.93 10.71
CA ALA A 89 -7.51 -13.50 9.35
C ALA A 89 -7.99 -12.03 9.41
N GLU A 90 -7.29 -11.15 8.69
CA GLU A 90 -7.71 -9.75 8.51
C GLU A 90 -8.85 -9.70 7.45
N PRO A 91 -9.26 -8.55 6.86
CA PRO A 91 -10.60 -8.35 6.28
C PRO A 91 -11.05 -9.38 5.24
N ASP A 92 -10.11 -10.04 4.57
CA ASP A 92 -10.37 -11.06 3.55
C ASP A 92 -10.81 -12.42 4.13
N ASN A 93 -10.75 -12.59 5.46
CA ASN A 93 -11.09 -13.84 6.18
C ASN A 93 -10.32 -15.09 5.69
N VAL A 94 -9.24 -14.90 4.94
CA VAL A 94 -8.33 -15.97 4.51
C VAL A 94 -7.36 -16.27 5.64
N LYS A 95 -7.43 -17.50 6.17
CA LYS A 95 -6.50 -17.92 7.22
C LYS A 95 -5.07 -17.98 6.67
N PRO A 96 -4.07 -17.46 7.40
CA PRO A 96 -2.66 -17.56 7.00
C PRO A 96 -2.18 -19.01 6.80
N LEU A 97 -2.86 -19.98 7.44
CA LEU A 97 -2.62 -21.41 7.20
C LEU A 97 -2.92 -21.82 5.75
N VAL A 98 -3.97 -21.28 5.13
CA VAL A 98 -4.34 -21.58 3.74
C VAL A 98 -3.26 -21.05 2.79
N LEU A 99 -2.78 -19.82 3.01
CA LEU A 99 -1.68 -19.24 2.24
C LEU A 99 -0.39 -20.08 2.34
N LYS A 100 -0.16 -20.69 3.51
CA LYS A 100 1.00 -21.56 3.73
C LYS A 100 0.88 -22.92 3.02
N LEU A 101 -0.32 -23.50 2.99
CA LEU A 101 -0.58 -24.76 2.28
C LEU A 101 -0.58 -24.58 0.76
N CYS A 102 -1.18 -23.50 0.28
CA CYS A 102 -1.25 -23.15 -1.15
C CYS A 102 -0.01 -22.38 -1.64
N ALA A 103 1.06 -22.32 -0.85
CA ALA A 103 2.22 -21.48 -1.17
C ALA A 103 2.86 -21.84 -2.52
N GLU A 104 2.89 -23.12 -2.89
CA GLU A 104 3.46 -23.60 -4.16
C GLU A 104 2.57 -23.22 -5.36
N GLN A 105 1.25 -23.32 -5.21
CA GLN A 105 0.29 -22.95 -6.26
C GLN A 105 0.17 -21.43 -6.44
N LEU A 106 0.31 -20.66 -5.35
CA LEU A 106 0.18 -19.20 -5.36
C LEU A 106 1.49 -18.50 -5.76
N CYS A 107 2.62 -19.20 -5.73
CA CYS A 107 3.93 -18.60 -5.94
C CYS A 107 4.04 -17.93 -7.32
N THR A 108 3.76 -18.67 -8.38
CA THR A 108 3.90 -18.19 -9.77
C THR A 108 2.98 -17.02 -10.07
N ILE A 109 1.71 -17.11 -9.67
CA ILE A 109 0.73 -16.04 -9.92
C ILE A 109 1.04 -14.77 -9.10
N LEU A 110 1.46 -14.91 -7.84
CA LEU A 110 1.82 -13.75 -7.02
C LEU A 110 3.13 -13.11 -7.47
N THR A 111 4.11 -13.90 -7.91
CA THR A 111 5.33 -13.38 -8.54
C THR A 111 5.00 -12.56 -9.79
N TYR A 112 4.12 -13.06 -10.65
CA TYR A 112 3.66 -12.32 -11.82
C TYR A 112 2.97 -11.02 -11.45
N ILE A 113 1.96 -11.07 -10.56
CA ILE A 113 1.21 -9.89 -10.11
C ILE A 113 2.14 -8.85 -9.50
N LEU A 114 3.05 -9.26 -8.60
CA LEU A 114 3.98 -8.35 -7.95
C LEU A 114 4.97 -7.75 -8.94
N THR A 115 5.46 -8.54 -9.90
CA THR A 115 6.34 -8.04 -10.97
C THR A 115 5.59 -7.04 -11.87
N CYS A 116 4.34 -7.32 -12.23
CA CYS A 116 3.47 -6.42 -12.99
C CYS A 116 3.12 -5.15 -12.21
N LEU A 117 2.90 -5.22 -10.89
CA LEU A 117 2.66 -4.06 -10.03
C LEU A 117 3.92 -3.22 -9.87
N CYS A 118 5.08 -3.84 -9.67
CA CYS A 118 6.37 -3.15 -9.64
C CYS A 118 6.66 -2.47 -10.99
N PHE A 119 6.34 -3.14 -12.09
CA PHE A 119 6.44 -2.57 -13.42
C PHE A 119 5.42 -1.45 -13.64
N SER A 120 4.16 -1.60 -13.18
CA SER A 120 3.12 -0.56 -13.26
C SER A 120 3.47 0.67 -12.42
N ALA A 121 4.02 0.49 -11.21
CA ALA A 121 4.52 1.57 -10.37
C ALA A 121 5.71 2.29 -11.04
N LYS A 122 6.62 1.56 -11.70
CA LYS A 122 7.65 2.14 -12.57
C LYS A 122 7.05 2.76 -13.85
N CYS A 123 5.96 2.22 -14.37
CA CYS A 123 5.33 2.62 -15.63
C CYS A 123 4.44 3.86 -15.46
N GLN A 124 3.87 4.10 -14.27
CA GLN A 124 3.28 5.38 -13.88
C GLN A 124 4.33 6.52 -13.92
N LEU A 125 5.63 6.18 -13.94
CA LEU A 125 6.75 7.11 -14.13
C LEU A 125 7.25 7.15 -15.60
N CYS A 126 6.83 6.22 -16.47
CA CYS A 126 7.37 6.04 -17.83
C CYS A 126 6.35 6.21 -18.97
N GLY A 127 5.03 6.15 -18.71
CA GLY A 127 3.96 6.54 -19.65
C GLY A 127 3.84 5.73 -20.95
N LYS A 128 4.68 4.72 -21.23
CA LYS A 128 4.73 4.04 -22.55
C LYS A 128 4.64 2.50 -22.54
N CYS A 129 4.49 1.86 -21.39
CA CYS A 129 4.75 0.41 -21.26
C CYS A 129 3.50 -0.50 -21.30
N HIS A 130 2.33 -0.02 -21.72
CA HIS A 130 1.07 -0.78 -21.65
C HIS A 130 1.00 -2.03 -22.57
N ALA A 131 1.91 -2.22 -23.52
CA ALA A 131 1.66 -3.11 -24.66
C ALA A 131 2.10 -4.59 -24.53
N SER A 132 2.47 -5.12 -23.35
CA SER A 132 3.05 -6.49 -23.32
C SER A 132 2.74 -7.36 -22.09
N SER A 133 1.56 -7.24 -21.48
CA SER A 133 1.09 -8.25 -20.52
C SER A 133 0.20 -9.27 -21.23
N GLN A 134 0.78 -10.14 -22.05
CA GLN A 134 0.06 -11.32 -22.55
C GLN A 134 0.13 -12.40 -21.47
N PHE A 135 -1.03 -12.80 -20.94
CA PHE A 135 -1.17 -13.91 -20.01
C PHE A 135 -0.66 -15.20 -20.70
N PRO A 136 0.22 -16.01 -20.07
CA PRO A 136 0.44 -17.36 -20.55
C PRO A 136 -0.83 -18.20 -20.28
N GLU A 137 -1.48 -18.67 -21.34
CA GLU A 137 -2.75 -19.43 -21.31
C GLU A 137 -2.64 -20.85 -20.70
N ASN A 138 -1.58 -21.19 -19.97
CA ASN A 138 -1.36 -22.54 -19.45
C ASN A 138 -1.04 -22.56 -17.95
N ILE A 139 -2.02 -22.18 -17.14
CA ILE A 139 -2.06 -22.57 -15.72
C ILE A 139 -3.45 -23.14 -15.42
N LEU A 140 -3.65 -24.41 -15.80
CA LEU A 140 -4.64 -25.33 -15.24
C LEU A 140 -3.96 -26.70 -15.05
#